data_AF-A0A497SYS3-F1
#
_entry.id   AF-A0A497SYS3-F1
#
_cell.length_a   1.000
_cell.length_b   1.000
_cell.length_c   1.000
_cell.angle_alpha   90.00
_cell.angle_beta   90.00
_cell.angle_gamma   90.00
#
_symmetry.space_group_name_H-M   'P 1'
#
loop_
_entity.id
_entity.type
_entity.pdbx_description
1 polymer ?
#
loop_
_entity_poly.entity_id
_entity_poly.type
_entity_poly.pdbx_seq_one_letter_code
_entity_poly.pdbx_strand_id
1 'polypeptide(L)'
;MKDRRFIEESFPVKEVSKESAKEKNIRHGHISTLHIWWARRPLASSRATSYAALIPAPENDEEWDKKRQFIIELSKWENSLNPDIIEKARRDILRANGGKPPKVLDPFAGGGAIPLEALRLGCEVYASDYNPVAVLIEKCTLEFPQKYGRVKNTGEWGHLKGSVSNPLLEDVKRWGEWVLKEAQKEIGRFYPKDPDGSIPVGYIWARTIPCQNPSCGAEIPLMRQYWLAKKANKKVALYPYVDGKEVKFRIVGDGYESMPSGFKPENGTVSRAVATCPVCGHTVKADITRKLFQTGKSGQRMIAVVLHKPGTKGKRYRLATEKDMEIFREAEKYLEEKRQKLMEEWGIDPVPDEPLPPRGTLGFRIQPYGMKKWGDLFNPRQKLALITFTEKVRLAYKKMIEEGYEEEYVKAVVGYLGLTLDMV
;
A
#
# COMPACT_ATOMS: atom_id res chain seq x y z
N MET A 1 5.52 -41.85 -25.13
CA MET A 1 5.50 -40.72 -24.17
C MET A 1 5.63 -41.30 -22.78
N LYS A 2 6.78 -41.12 -22.10
CA LYS A 2 7.07 -41.71 -20.77
C LYS A 2 7.65 -40.70 -19.77
N ASP A 3 7.67 -39.41 -20.10
CA ASP A 3 8.18 -38.35 -19.22
C ASP A 3 7.01 -37.57 -18.62
N ARG A 4 6.26 -38.23 -17.73
CA ARG A 4 5.18 -37.59 -16.95
C ARG A 4 5.77 -36.87 -15.75
N ARG A 5 5.20 -35.72 -15.40
CA ARG A 5 5.58 -34.91 -14.23
C ARG A 5 4.66 -35.23 -13.04
N PHE A 6 5.16 -35.01 -11.82
CA PHE A 6 4.39 -35.29 -10.61
C PHE A 6 3.03 -34.57 -10.61
N ILE A 7 3.00 -33.31 -11.04
CA ILE A 7 1.79 -32.49 -11.08
C ILE A 7 0.68 -33.07 -11.99
N GLU A 8 1.01 -33.91 -12.97
CA GLU A 8 0.05 -34.55 -13.86
C GLU A 8 -0.65 -35.76 -13.21
N GLU A 9 -0.07 -36.32 -12.15
CA GLU A 9 -0.60 -37.51 -11.46
C GLU A 9 -1.16 -37.17 -10.07
N SER A 10 -0.53 -36.26 -9.34
CA SER A 10 -0.88 -35.94 -7.97
C SER A 10 -0.47 -34.53 -7.58
N PHE A 11 -1.24 -33.92 -6.69
CA PHE A 11 -0.86 -32.67 -6.06
C PHE A 11 -1.59 -32.52 -4.71
N PRO A 12 -0.91 -32.16 -3.61
CA PRO A 12 -1.54 -31.96 -2.30
C PRO A 12 -2.31 -30.62 -2.23
N VAL A 13 -3.38 -30.50 -3.01
CA VAL A 13 -4.15 -29.25 -3.19
C VAL A 13 -4.64 -28.71 -1.84
N LYS A 14 -5.17 -29.55 -0.96
CA LYS A 14 -5.76 -29.15 0.32
C LYS A 14 -4.72 -28.50 1.23
N GLU A 15 -3.57 -29.13 1.38
CA GLU A 15 -2.48 -28.69 2.26
C GLU A 15 -1.81 -27.43 1.73
N VAL A 16 -1.49 -27.40 0.42
CA VAL A 16 -0.89 -26.21 -0.22
C VAL A 16 -1.84 -25.02 -0.16
N SER A 17 -3.16 -25.25 -0.32
CA SER A 17 -4.17 -24.20 -0.19
C SER A 17 -4.25 -23.62 1.22
N LYS A 18 -4.04 -24.45 2.26
CA LYS A 18 -4.00 -24.00 3.65
C LYS A 18 -2.82 -23.05 3.90
N GLU A 19 -1.63 -23.40 3.42
CA GLU A 19 -0.45 -22.53 3.52
C GLU A 19 -0.62 -21.24 2.71
N SER A 20 -1.18 -21.34 1.51
CA SER A 20 -1.52 -20.18 0.66
C SER A 20 -2.53 -19.22 1.30
N ALA A 21 -3.46 -19.72 2.10
CA ALA A 21 -4.39 -18.88 2.86
C ALA A 21 -3.69 -18.20 4.05
N LYS A 22 -2.78 -18.93 4.73
CA LYS A 22 -2.01 -18.43 5.88
C LYS A 22 -1.11 -17.26 5.49
N GLU A 23 -0.45 -17.31 4.34
CA GLU A 23 0.49 -16.27 3.91
C GLU A 23 -0.13 -14.89 3.68
N LYS A 24 -1.43 -14.80 3.40
CA LYS A 24 -2.15 -13.52 3.22
C LYS A 24 -2.06 -12.60 4.45
N ASN A 25 -1.77 -13.16 5.62
CA ASN A 25 -1.64 -12.44 6.89
C ASN A 25 -0.19 -12.16 7.28
N ILE A 26 0.78 -12.54 6.45
CA ILE A 26 2.20 -12.26 6.71
C ILE A 26 2.46 -10.79 6.39
N ARG A 27 3.17 -10.13 7.31
CA ARG A 27 3.46 -8.69 7.27
C ARG A 27 4.94 -8.38 7.39
N HIS A 28 5.80 -9.40 7.35
CA HIS A 28 7.25 -9.25 7.42
C HIS A 28 7.94 -10.24 6.48
N GLY A 29 8.95 -9.78 5.74
CA GLY A 29 9.75 -10.61 4.82
C GLY A 29 9.03 -11.09 3.55
N HIS A 30 7.73 -10.85 3.42
CA HIS A 30 6.95 -11.24 2.25
C HIS A 30 6.99 -10.16 1.16
N ILE A 31 7.09 -10.52 -0.11
CA ILE A 31 7.21 -9.53 -1.21
C ILE A 31 6.02 -8.57 -1.34
N SER A 32 4.87 -8.90 -0.74
CA SER A 32 3.74 -7.96 -0.65
C SER A 32 3.98 -6.78 0.29
N THR A 33 5.00 -6.83 1.13
CA THR A 33 5.42 -5.69 1.95
C THR A 33 6.42 -4.80 1.22
N LEU A 34 6.88 -5.21 0.03
CA LEU A 34 7.68 -4.36 -0.84
C LEU A 34 6.79 -3.47 -1.73
N HIS A 35 5.77 -4.08 -2.36
CA HIS A 35 4.74 -3.38 -3.14
C HIS A 35 3.49 -4.24 -3.25
N ILE A 36 2.30 -3.63 -3.21
CA ILE A 36 1.03 -4.35 -3.34
C ILE A 36 0.69 -4.58 -4.83
N TRP A 37 0.57 -5.84 -5.25
CA TRP A 37 0.08 -6.19 -6.59
C TRP A 37 -1.27 -6.91 -6.47
N TRP A 38 -2.30 -6.37 -7.13
CA TRP A 38 -3.70 -6.78 -6.92
C TRP A 38 -4.00 -8.23 -7.31
N ALA A 39 -3.20 -8.81 -8.21
CA ALA A 39 -3.39 -10.18 -8.71
C ALA A 39 -2.25 -11.13 -8.31
N ARG A 40 -1.47 -10.81 -7.28
CA ARG A 40 -0.31 -11.64 -6.89
C ARG A 40 -0.76 -13.05 -6.47
N ARG A 41 -0.15 -14.06 -7.07
CA ARG A 41 -0.35 -15.47 -6.70
C ARG A 41 0.34 -15.79 -5.36
N PRO A 42 -0.21 -16.73 -4.58
CA PRO A 42 0.44 -17.15 -3.35
C PRO A 42 1.82 -17.75 -3.61
N LEU A 43 2.80 -17.43 -2.76
CA LEU A 43 4.16 -17.96 -2.88
C LEU A 43 4.19 -19.46 -2.56
N ALA A 44 3.42 -19.91 -1.57
CA ALA A 44 3.28 -21.33 -1.22
C ALA A 44 2.83 -22.17 -2.42
N SER A 45 1.72 -21.78 -3.08
CA SER A 45 1.27 -22.43 -4.32
C SER A 45 2.32 -22.33 -5.41
N SER A 46 2.86 -21.14 -5.66
CA SER A 46 3.82 -20.92 -6.75
C SER A 46 5.05 -21.83 -6.63
N ARG A 47 5.62 -21.98 -5.43
CA ARG A 47 6.74 -22.88 -5.15
C ARG A 47 6.35 -24.34 -5.33
N ALA A 48 5.24 -24.75 -4.75
CA ALA A 48 4.78 -26.13 -4.79
C ALA A 48 4.47 -26.59 -6.23
N THR A 49 3.78 -25.75 -7.01
CA THR A 49 3.46 -26.04 -8.41
C THR A 49 4.71 -26.06 -9.29
N SER A 50 5.63 -25.10 -9.11
CA SER A 50 6.89 -25.08 -9.85
C SER A 50 7.73 -26.33 -9.58
N TYR A 51 7.85 -26.75 -8.31
CA TYR A 51 8.57 -27.98 -7.98
C TYR A 51 7.87 -29.22 -8.56
N ALA A 52 6.56 -29.39 -8.34
CA ALA A 52 5.81 -30.55 -8.82
C ALA A 52 5.78 -30.68 -10.36
N ALA A 53 5.87 -29.56 -11.09
CA ALA A 53 5.93 -29.55 -12.55
C ALA A 53 7.31 -29.94 -13.11
N LEU A 54 8.38 -29.85 -12.30
CA LEU A 54 9.76 -30.03 -12.74
C LEU A 54 10.41 -31.34 -12.27
N ILE A 55 9.68 -32.14 -11.48
CA ILE A 55 10.10 -33.47 -11.04
C ILE A 55 9.27 -34.57 -11.74
N PRO A 56 9.82 -35.79 -11.91
CA PRO A 56 9.09 -36.88 -12.54
C PRO A 56 7.91 -37.34 -11.67
N ALA A 57 6.92 -37.95 -12.33
CA ALA A 57 5.88 -38.75 -11.69
C ALA A 57 6.47 -39.80 -10.73
N PRO A 58 5.74 -40.21 -9.68
CA PRO A 58 6.17 -41.32 -8.83
C PRO A 58 6.06 -42.66 -9.57
N GLU A 59 6.99 -43.57 -9.31
CA GLU A 59 6.99 -44.92 -9.88
C GLU A 59 6.16 -45.91 -9.04
N ASN A 60 5.94 -45.60 -7.75
CA ASN A 60 5.20 -46.42 -6.80
C ASN A 60 4.60 -45.58 -5.66
N ASP A 61 3.75 -46.21 -4.83
CA ASP A 61 3.04 -45.55 -3.74
C ASP A 61 3.97 -44.97 -2.66
N GLU A 62 5.11 -45.59 -2.42
CA GLU A 62 6.09 -45.10 -1.45
C GLU A 62 6.75 -43.80 -1.94
N GLU A 63 7.15 -43.75 -3.21
CA GLU A 63 7.68 -42.55 -3.83
C GLU A 63 6.61 -41.45 -3.93
N TRP A 64 5.36 -41.84 -4.21
CA TRP A 64 4.22 -40.93 -4.22
C TRP A 64 4.06 -40.22 -2.87
N ASP A 65 4.04 -40.96 -1.75
CA ASP A 65 3.89 -40.36 -0.43
C ASP A 65 5.09 -39.48 -0.09
N LYS A 66 6.33 -39.95 -0.33
CA LYS A 66 7.55 -39.16 -0.09
C LYS A 66 7.54 -37.82 -0.83
N LYS A 67 7.24 -37.82 -2.13
CA LYS A 67 7.17 -36.60 -2.95
C LYS A 67 6.03 -35.70 -2.49
N ARG A 68 4.85 -36.28 -2.19
CA ARG A 68 3.69 -35.55 -1.69
C ARG A 68 3.99 -34.85 -0.36
N GLN A 69 4.55 -35.56 0.62
CA GLN A 69 4.92 -34.97 1.92
C GLN A 69 5.97 -33.87 1.77
N PHE A 70 6.95 -34.07 0.88
CA PHE A 70 7.95 -33.05 0.62
C PHE A 70 7.36 -31.80 -0.04
N ILE A 71 6.41 -31.91 -0.97
CA ILE A 71 5.70 -30.75 -1.54
C ILE A 71 4.94 -29.98 -0.45
N ILE A 72 4.29 -30.70 0.48
CA ILE A 72 3.61 -30.08 1.62
C ILE A 72 4.60 -29.31 2.48
N GLU A 73 5.73 -29.93 2.83
CA GLU A 73 6.79 -29.31 3.61
C GLU A 73 7.39 -28.08 2.91
N LEU A 74 7.69 -28.20 1.62
CA LEU A 74 8.24 -27.14 0.78
C LEU A 74 7.28 -25.95 0.68
N SER A 75 5.96 -26.18 0.69
CA SER A 75 4.94 -25.11 0.58
C SER A 75 4.84 -24.21 1.82
N LYS A 76 5.34 -24.63 2.98
CA LYS A 76 5.27 -23.85 4.22
C LYS A 76 6.09 -22.57 4.10
N TRP A 77 5.55 -21.46 4.63
CA TRP A 77 6.24 -20.17 4.61
C TRP A 77 7.56 -20.22 5.39
N GLU A 78 7.57 -20.88 6.54
CA GLU A 78 8.73 -20.99 7.42
C GLU A 78 9.93 -21.68 6.75
N ASN A 79 9.65 -22.49 5.72
CA ASN A 79 10.63 -23.23 4.96
C ASN A 79 11.11 -22.50 3.69
N SER A 80 10.58 -21.31 3.40
CA SER A 80 10.92 -20.57 2.17
C SER A 80 12.39 -20.14 2.09
N LEU A 81 13.09 -20.08 3.22
CA LEU A 81 14.51 -19.73 3.30
C LEU A 81 15.33 -20.84 3.99
N ASN A 82 14.75 -22.01 4.22
CA ASN A 82 15.46 -23.14 4.83
C ASN A 82 16.46 -23.73 3.80
N PRO A 83 17.79 -23.62 4.03
CA PRO A 83 18.78 -24.05 3.06
C PRO A 83 18.68 -25.54 2.70
N ASP A 84 18.40 -26.40 3.67
CA ASP A 84 18.36 -27.86 3.45
C ASP A 84 17.20 -28.26 2.54
N ILE A 85 16.02 -27.65 2.78
CA ILE A 85 14.81 -27.91 1.99
C ILE A 85 14.97 -27.37 0.57
N ILE A 86 15.45 -26.14 0.43
CA ILE A 86 15.64 -25.51 -0.88
C ILE A 86 16.73 -26.24 -1.68
N GLU A 87 17.83 -26.64 -1.07
CA GLU A 87 18.91 -27.36 -1.76
C GLU A 87 18.51 -28.79 -2.13
N LYS A 88 17.72 -29.47 -1.30
CA LYS A 88 17.07 -30.73 -1.71
C LYS A 88 16.20 -30.50 -2.95
N ALA A 89 15.32 -29.50 -2.94
CA ALA A 89 14.44 -29.23 -4.07
C ALA A 89 15.21 -28.90 -5.36
N ARG A 90 16.28 -28.11 -5.26
CA ARG A 90 17.21 -27.80 -6.37
C ARG A 90 17.86 -29.06 -6.93
N ARG A 91 18.39 -29.93 -6.07
CA ARG A 91 19.04 -31.19 -6.49
C ARG A 91 18.07 -32.12 -7.19
N ASP A 92 16.85 -32.24 -6.68
CA ASP A 92 15.80 -33.07 -7.30
C ASP A 92 15.46 -32.55 -8.70
N ILE A 93 15.22 -31.24 -8.84
CA ILE A 93 14.94 -30.59 -10.13
C ILE A 93 16.12 -30.77 -11.09
N LEU A 94 17.35 -30.48 -10.64
CA LEU A 94 18.54 -30.58 -11.47
C LEU A 94 18.75 -32.01 -11.99
N ARG A 95 18.58 -33.02 -11.12
CA ARG A 95 18.68 -34.44 -11.50
C ARG A 95 17.59 -34.83 -12.49
N ALA A 96 16.35 -34.41 -12.25
CA ALA A 96 15.21 -34.69 -13.13
C ALA A 96 15.38 -34.09 -14.55
N ASN A 97 16.21 -33.06 -14.69
CA ASN A 97 16.38 -32.30 -15.92
C ASN A 97 17.81 -32.45 -16.51
N GLY A 98 18.41 -33.63 -16.33
CA GLY A 98 19.66 -34.00 -16.99
C GLY A 98 20.87 -33.18 -16.55
N GLY A 99 20.88 -32.71 -15.30
CA GLY A 99 21.98 -31.92 -14.75
C GLY A 99 21.99 -30.46 -15.21
N LYS A 100 20.93 -30.00 -15.89
CA LYS A 100 20.80 -28.63 -16.39
C LYS A 100 19.64 -27.90 -15.69
N PRO A 101 19.85 -26.66 -15.21
CA PRO A 101 18.77 -25.83 -14.72
C PRO A 101 17.64 -25.70 -15.77
N PRO A 102 16.39 -26.03 -15.43
CA PRO A 102 15.26 -25.82 -16.33
C PRO A 102 15.07 -24.35 -16.65
N LYS A 103 14.64 -24.07 -17.88
CA LYS A 103 14.20 -22.73 -18.29
C LYS A 103 12.71 -22.57 -18.01
N VAL A 104 12.35 -21.54 -17.24
CA VAL A 104 10.96 -21.21 -16.90
C VAL A 104 10.63 -19.85 -17.49
N LEU A 105 9.61 -19.79 -18.34
CA LEU A 105 9.05 -18.56 -18.87
C LEU A 105 7.69 -18.30 -18.23
N ASP A 106 7.55 -17.16 -17.56
CA ASP A 106 6.25 -16.62 -17.13
C ASP A 106 5.95 -15.33 -17.92
N PRO A 107 5.14 -15.40 -18.99
CA PRO A 107 4.83 -14.25 -19.83
C PRO A 107 3.76 -13.32 -19.25
N PHE A 108 3.22 -13.65 -18.07
CA PHE A 108 2.18 -12.88 -17.38
C PHE A 108 2.49 -12.79 -15.87
N ALA A 109 3.75 -12.49 -15.56
CA ALA A 109 4.32 -12.65 -14.23
C ALA A 109 3.73 -11.69 -13.18
N GLY A 110 3.24 -10.52 -13.61
CA GLY A 110 2.58 -9.52 -12.79
C GLY A 110 3.37 -9.12 -11.54
N GLY A 111 3.02 -9.76 -10.41
CA GLY A 111 3.66 -9.46 -9.12
C GLY A 111 4.93 -10.25 -8.85
N GLY A 112 5.39 -11.07 -9.80
CA GLY A 112 6.64 -11.83 -9.77
C GLY A 112 6.66 -13.09 -8.89
N ALA A 113 5.49 -13.63 -8.51
CA ALA A 113 5.42 -14.71 -7.50
C ALA A 113 5.97 -16.06 -8.02
N ILE A 114 5.50 -16.51 -9.18
CA ILE A 114 5.97 -17.73 -9.86
C ILE A 114 7.44 -17.63 -10.23
N PRO A 115 7.91 -16.57 -10.93
CA PRO A 115 9.32 -16.48 -11.29
C PRO A 115 10.24 -16.38 -10.07
N LEU A 116 9.82 -15.72 -8.97
CA LEU A 116 10.61 -15.69 -7.73
C LEU A 116 10.83 -17.09 -7.16
N GLU A 117 9.76 -17.88 -7.06
CA GLU A 117 9.87 -19.23 -6.49
C GLU A 117 10.61 -20.18 -7.45
N ALA A 118 10.45 -20.04 -8.76
CA ALA A 118 11.24 -20.79 -9.74
C ALA A 118 12.74 -20.45 -9.64
N LEU A 119 13.10 -19.16 -9.50
CA LEU A 119 14.49 -18.73 -9.23
C LEU A 119 15.02 -19.35 -7.95
N ARG A 120 14.21 -19.33 -6.88
CA ARG A 120 14.58 -19.92 -5.59
C ARG A 120 14.88 -21.42 -5.72
N LEU A 121 14.11 -22.13 -6.55
CA LEU A 121 14.26 -23.55 -6.88
C LEU A 121 15.42 -23.85 -7.85
N GLY A 122 16.21 -22.85 -8.26
CA GLY A 122 17.40 -23.03 -9.08
C GLY A 122 17.15 -23.07 -10.58
N CYS A 123 15.99 -22.59 -11.04
CA CYS A 123 15.67 -22.50 -12.47
C CYS A 123 16.32 -21.26 -13.12
N GLU A 124 16.53 -21.34 -14.43
CA GLU A 124 16.82 -20.17 -15.27
C GLU A 124 15.48 -19.51 -15.65
N VAL A 125 15.20 -18.32 -15.15
CA VAL A 125 13.86 -17.72 -15.21
C VAL A 125 13.81 -16.51 -16.14
N TYR A 126 12.77 -16.47 -16.96
CA TYR A 126 12.38 -15.37 -17.83
C TYR A 126 10.97 -14.93 -17.43
N ALA A 127 10.82 -13.66 -17.08
CA ALA A 127 9.54 -13.07 -16.70
C ALA A 127 9.23 -11.89 -17.61
N SER A 128 7.95 -11.75 -17.98
CA SER A 128 7.47 -10.62 -18.76
C SER A 128 6.08 -10.22 -18.30
N ASP A 129 5.77 -8.93 -18.48
CA ASP A 129 4.43 -8.40 -18.32
C ASP A 129 4.27 -7.18 -19.24
N TYR A 130 3.03 -6.93 -19.67
CA TYR A 130 2.71 -5.74 -20.46
C TYR A 130 2.66 -4.48 -19.59
N ASN A 131 2.32 -4.63 -18.30
CA ASN A 131 2.18 -3.52 -17.39
C ASN A 131 3.56 -3.02 -16.91
N PRO A 132 3.93 -1.75 -17.16
CA PRO A 132 5.23 -1.23 -16.75
C PRO A 132 5.45 -1.24 -15.23
N VAL A 133 4.39 -1.17 -14.43
CA VAL A 133 4.47 -1.29 -12.97
C VAL A 133 4.81 -2.72 -12.56
N ALA A 134 4.24 -3.74 -13.23
CA ALA A 134 4.62 -5.14 -13.01
C ALA A 134 6.11 -5.36 -13.33
N VAL A 135 6.57 -4.86 -14.47
CA VAL A 135 7.98 -4.94 -14.88
C VAL A 135 8.90 -4.31 -13.83
N LEU A 136 8.54 -3.15 -13.27
CA LEU A 136 9.31 -2.52 -12.19
C LEU A 136 9.35 -3.39 -10.92
N ILE A 137 8.19 -3.93 -10.50
CA ILE A 137 8.10 -4.85 -9.34
C ILE A 137 8.99 -6.08 -9.57
N GLU A 138 8.94 -6.66 -10.76
CA GLU A 138 9.74 -7.82 -11.14
C GLU A 138 11.24 -7.51 -11.12
N LYS A 139 11.67 -6.36 -11.64
CA LYS A 139 13.08 -5.92 -11.55
C LYS A 139 13.54 -5.83 -10.09
N CYS A 140 12.75 -5.21 -9.22
CA CYS A 140 13.04 -5.09 -7.80
C CYS A 140 12.92 -6.41 -7.02
N THR A 141 12.16 -7.39 -7.52
CA THR A 141 11.94 -8.67 -6.82
C THR A 141 12.91 -9.76 -7.28
N LEU A 142 13.28 -9.76 -8.57
CA LEU A 142 13.99 -10.84 -9.24
C LEU A 142 15.41 -10.42 -9.63
N GLU A 143 15.55 -9.32 -10.36
CA GLU A 143 16.80 -8.96 -11.05
C GLU A 143 17.78 -8.22 -10.13
N PHE A 144 17.35 -7.10 -9.55
CA PHE A 144 18.22 -6.23 -8.75
C PHE A 144 18.79 -6.90 -7.50
N PRO A 145 18.04 -7.72 -6.73
CA PRO A 145 18.61 -8.45 -5.60
C PRO A 145 19.74 -9.41 -6.01
N GLN A 146 19.62 -10.07 -7.18
CA GLN A 146 20.63 -11.01 -7.67
C GLN A 146 21.88 -10.28 -8.18
N LYS A 147 21.68 -9.14 -8.86
CA LYS A 147 22.74 -8.33 -9.45
C LYS A 147 23.53 -7.54 -8.40
N TYR A 148 22.82 -6.91 -7.46
CA TYR A 148 23.38 -5.91 -6.55
C TYR A 148 23.26 -6.25 -5.06
N GLY A 149 22.42 -7.21 -4.69
CA GLY A 149 22.19 -7.61 -3.29
C GLY A 149 23.23 -8.56 -2.70
N ARG A 150 24.37 -8.76 -3.38
CA ARG A 150 25.40 -9.71 -2.93
C ARG A 150 26.10 -9.18 -1.69
N VAL A 151 26.08 -9.99 -0.63
CA VAL A 151 26.80 -9.71 0.61
C VAL A 151 28.29 -9.59 0.31
N LYS A 152 28.88 -8.44 0.64
CA LYS A 152 30.33 -8.32 0.73
C LYS A 152 30.74 -8.74 2.13
N ASN A 153 31.52 -9.83 2.24
CA ASN A 153 32.22 -10.12 3.49
C ASN A 153 33.29 -9.05 3.66
N THR A 154 33.04 -8.09 4.55
CA THR A 154 34.14 -7.31 5.11
C THR A 154 34.94 -8.27 5.97
N GLY A 155 36.11 -8.70 5.49
CA GLY A 155 36.87 -9.80 6.09
C GLY A 155 37.09 -9.65 7.60
N GLU A 156 37.28 -10.77 8.28
CA GLU A 156 37.66 -10.78 9.69
C GLU A 156 39.06 -10.14 9.86
N TRP A 157 39.16 -9.09 10.68
CA TRP A 157 40.44 -8.57 11.19
C TRP A 157 40.49 -8.78 12.70
N GLY A 158 41.16 -9.87 13.12
CA GLY A 158 41.28 -10.23 14.54
C GLY A 158 39.95 -10.68 15.17
N HIS A 159 39.64 -10.21 16.39
CA HIS A 159 38.45 -10.61 17.16
C HIS A 159 37.14 -9.89 16.76
N LEU A 160 37.15 -9.08 15.71
CA LEU A 160 35.97 -8.36 15.21
C LEU A 160 35.23 -9.25 14.20
N LYS A 161 34.02 -9.70 14.57
CA LYS A 161 33.10 -10.38 13.65
C LYS A 161 32.82 -9.44 12.47
N GLY A 162 33.14 -9.89 11.25
CA GLY A 162 32.82 -9.15 10.02
C GLY A 162 31.33 -8.84 9.93
N SER A 163 30.98 -7.66 9.40
CA SER A 163 29.59 -7.32 9.13
C SER A 163 29.20 -7.81 7.74
N VAL A 164 28.08 -8.52 7.67
CA VAL A 164 27.38 -8.86 6.43
C VAL A 164 26.73 -7.57 5.92
N SER A 165 27.36 -6.92 4.94
CA SER A 165 26.86 -5.71 4.29
C SER A 165 26.19 -6.09 2.96
N ASN A 166 24.91 -5.73 2.82
CA ASN A 166 24.20 -5.79 1.54
C ASN A 166 24.13 -4.35 1.00
N PRO A 167 24.97 -3.98 0.01
CA PRO A 167 25.10 -2.60 -0.44
C PRO A 167 23.79 -2.03 -1.00
N LEU A 168 23.02 -2.83 -1.75
CA LEU A 168 21.70 -2.42 -2.24
C LEU A 168 20.76 -2.06 -1.09
N LEU A 169 20.71 -2.88 -0.04
CA LEU A 169 19.87 -2.62 1.13
C LEU A 169 20.33 -1.36 1.88
N GLU A 170 21.63 -1.19 2.05
CA GLU A 170 22.24 -0.03 2.72
C GLU A 170 21.91 1.27 1.97
N ASP A 171 22.06 1.28 0.65
CA ASP A 171 21.78 2.46 -0.17
C ASP A 171 20.28 2.75 -0.26
N VAL A 172 19.42 1.74 -0.43
CA VAL A 172 17.96 1.95 -0.39
C VAL A 172 17.54 2.55 0.95
N LYS A 173 18.14 2.10 2.07
CA LYS A 173 17.86 2.67 3.38
C LYS A 173 18.39 4.10 3.51
N ARG A 174 19.64 4.34 3.13
CA ARG A 174 20.28 5.68 3.18
C ARG A 174 19.48 6.70 2.37
N TRP A 175 19.16 6.37 1.12
CA TRP A 175 18.45 7.27 0.22
C TRP A 175 16.97 7.40 0.57
N GLY A 176 16.35 6.35 1.13
CA GLY A 176 15.00 6.44 1.70
C GLY A 176 14.95 7.40 2.89
N GLU A 177 15.92 7.33 3.79
CA GLU A 177 16.06 8.29 4.90
C GLU A 177 16.32 9.71 4.39
N TRP A 178 17.12 9.87 3.33
CA TRP A 178 17.36 11.17 2.71
C TRP A 178 16.08 11.76 2.11
N VAL A 179 15.33 10.98 1.32
CA VAL A 179 14.03 11.38 0.75
C VAL A 179 13.07 11.81 1.85
N LEU A 180 12.97 11.03 2.94
CA LEU A 180 12.12 11.35 4.08
C LEU A 180 12.52 12.68 4.74
N LYS A 181 13.82 12.88 5.01
CA LYS A 181 14.33 14.10 5.64
C LYS A 181 14.07 15.33 4.78
N GLU A 182 14.33 15.26 3.47
CA GLU A 182 14.13 16.38 2.56
C GLU A 182 12.64 16.69 2.33
N ALA A 183 11.79 15.66 2.23
CA ALA A 183 10.35 15.87 2.20
C ALA A 183 9.85 16.50 3.50
N GLN A 184 10.28 15.99 4.66
CA GLN A 184 9.90 16.56 5.96
C GLN A 184 10.36 18.01 6.12
N LYS A 185 11.56 18.35 5.65
CA LYS A 185 12.08 19.72 5.68
C LYS A 185 11.21 20.68 4.86
N GLU A 186 10.69 20.24 3.72
CA GLU A 186 9.87 21.07 2.83
C GLU A 186 8.42 21.20 3.31
N ILE A 187 7.74 20.07 3.52
CA ILE A 187 6.30 20.05 3.76
C ILE A 187 5.92 19.80 5.22
N GLY A 188 6.88 19.55 6.12
CA GLY A 188 6.63 19.28 7.53
C GLY A 188 5.91 20.41 8.26
N ARG A 189 6.06 21.66 7.79
CA ARG A 189 5.30 22.82 8.31
C ARG A 189 3.78 22.66 8.19
N PHE A 190 3.30 21.85 7.25
CA PHE A 190 1.87 21.57 7.05
C PHE A 190 1.32 20.48 7.98
N TYR A 191 2.17 19.90 8.82
CA TYR A 191 1.87 18.84 9.78
C TYR A 191 2.47 19.18 11.16
N PRO A 192 2.12 20.34 11.75
CA PRO A 192 2.73 20.77 12.99
C PRO A 192 2.40 19.82 14.14
N LYS A 193 3.33 19.67 15.08
CA LYS A 193 3.05 19.01 16.35
C LYS A 193 2.08 19.85 17.18
N ASP A 194 1.27 19.17 17.98
CA ASP A 194 0.46 19.84 19.00
C ASP A 194 1.35 20.35 20.15
N PRO A 195 0.87 21.33 20.95
CA PRO A 195 1.65 21.91 22.06
C PRO A 195 2.18 20.88 23.07
N ASP A 196 1.51 19.75 23.23
CA ASP A 196 1.90 18.68 24.16
C ASP A 196 2.92 17.68 23.57
N GLY A 197 3.44 17.96 22.37
CA GLY A 197 4.37 17.13 21.62
C GLY A 197 3.72 16.02 20.79
N SER A 198 2.39 15.90 20.78
CA SER A 198 1.69 14.92 19.96
C SER A 198 1.85 15.22 18.47
N ILE A 199 2.00 14.17 17.67
CA ILE A 199 2.24 14.24 16.22
C ILE A 199 0.96 13.87 15.49
N PRO A 200 0.44 14.72 14.58
CA PRO A 200 -0.62 14.33 13.66
C PRO A 200 -0.19 13.17 12.76
N VAL A 201 -0.99 12.13 12.74
CA VAL A 201 -0.78 10.92 11.92
C VAL A 201 -1.98 10.62 11.01
N GLY A 202 -2.97 11.50 11.01
CA GLY A 202 -4.16 11.38 10.17
C GLY A 202 -5.15 12.50 10.45
N TYR A 203 -6.01 12.76 9.47
CA TYR A 203 -7.08 13.75 9.55
C TYR A 203 -8.38 13.12 9.07
N ILE A 204 -9.45 13.30 9.83
CA ILE A 204 -10.78 12.82 9.49
C ILE A 204 -11.54 13.96 8.82
N TRP A 205 -11.88 13.76 7.55
CA TRP A 205 -12.62 14.72 6.74
C TRP A 205 -14.03 14.20 6.45
N ALA A 206 -14.97 15.14 6.36
CA ALA A 206 -16.28 14.90 5.79
C ALA A 206 -16.43 15.75 4.53
N ARG A 207 -16.93 15.17 3.43
CA ARG A 207 -17.53 15.97 2.36
C ARG A 207 -18.80 16.61 2.90
N THR A 208 -19.17 17.78 2.42
CA THR A 208 -20.34 18.50 2.93
C THR A 208 -21.28 18.88 1.79
N ILE A 209 -22.57 19.00 2.10
CA ILE A 209 -23.58 19.56 1.18
C ILE A 209 -24.51 20.51 1.94
N PRO A 210 -25.05 21.55 1.30
CA PRO A 210 -26.05 22.39 1.92
C PRO A 210 -27.39 21.64 2.03
N CYS A 211 -28.08 21.81 3.16
CA CYS A 211 -29.44 21.33 3.33
C CYS A 211 -30.35 21.94 2.26
N GLN A 212 -31.18 21.11 1.62
CA GLN A 212 -32.08 21.53 0.56
C GLN A 212 -33.41 22.08 1.07
N ASN A 213 -33.64 22.07 2.40
CA ASN A 213 -34.75 22.79 3.00
C ASN A 213 -34.42 24.30 3.03
N PRO A 214 -35.17 25.16 2.31
CA PRO A 214 -34.87 26.59 2.20
C PRO A 214 -34.83 27.34 3.54
N SER A 215 -35.61 26.91 4.54
CA SER A 215 -35.60 27.53 5.87
C SER A 215 -34.41 27.11 6.72
N CYS A 216 -33.75 26.00 6.37
CA CYS A 216 -32.60 25.46 7.09
C CYS A 216 -31.29 25.96 6.49
N GLY A 217 -30.95 25.52 5.27
CA GLY A 217 -29.69 25.83 4.59
C GLY A 217 -28.41 25.34 5.29
N ALA A 218 -28.51 24.61 6.40
CA ALA A 218 -27.37 24.15 7.19
C ALA A 218 -26.41 23.28 6.38
N GLU A 219 -25.11 23.38 6.66
CA GLU A 219 -24.13 22.46 6.13
C GLU A 219 -24.32 21.06 6.74
N ILE A 220 -24.40 20.03 5.89
CA ILE A 220 -24.54 18.63 6.29
C ILE A 220 -23.19 17.93 6.04
N PRO A 221 -22.43 17.60 7.10
CA PRO A 221 -21.26 16.73 6.98
C PRO A 221 -21.70 15.31 6.61
N LEU A 222 -21.25 14.80 5.47
CA LEU A 222 -21.58 13.47 4.96
C LEU A 222 -20.67 12.42 5.59
N MET A 223 -21.21 11.72 6.60
CA MET A 223 -20.51 10.67 7.33
C MET A 223 -21.32 9.39 7.28
N ARG A 224 -20.71 8.27 6.91
CA ARG A 224 -21.37 6.95 6.93
C ARG A 224 -21.56 6.42 8.36
N GLN A 225 -20.62 6.78 9.24
CA GLN A 225 -20.60 6.44 10.65
C GLN A 225 -19.80 7.50 11.41
N TYR A 226 -19.86 7.44 12.74
CA TYR A 226 -19.14 8.31 13.64
C TYR A 226 -18.03 7.63 14.46
N TRP A 227 -17.83 6.31 14.31
CA TRP A 227 -16.72 5.62 14.98
C TRP A 227 -15.36 6.16 14.52
N LEU A 228 -14.54 6.59 15.48
CA LEU A 228 -13.10 6.88 15.30
C LEU A 228 -12.24 5.65 15.64
N ALA A 229 -12.67 4.86 16.63
CA ALA A 229 -12.11 3.57 16.97
C ALA A 229 -13.22 2.64 17.46
N LYS A 230 -13.26 1.41 16.92
CA LYS A 230 -14.18 0.35 17.34
C LYS A 230 -13.44 -0.98 17.49
N LYS A 231 -12.66 -1.10 18.57
CA LYS A 231 -11.94 -2.31 18.97
C LYS A 231 -12.52 -2.83 20.28
N ALA A 232 -12.26 -4.10 20.61
CA ALA A 232 -12.72 -4.73 21.84
C ALA A 232 -12.32 -3.93 23.10
N ASN A 233 -11.11 -3.35 23.07
CA ASN A 233 -10.52 -2.58 24.17
C ASN A 233 -10.49 -1.06 23.93
N LYS A 234 -11.15 -0.56 22.87
CA LYS A 234 -11.19 0.87 22.57
C LYS A 234 -12.38 1.26 21.69
N LYS A 235 -13.30 2.03 22.25
CA LYS A 235 -14.50 2.58 21.62
C LYS A 235 -14.47 4.10 21.76
N VAL A 236 -14.20 4.79 20.66
CA VAL A 236 -14.18 6.26 20.58
C VAL A 236 -14.98 6.70 19.37
N ALA A 237 -15.87 7.68 19.53
CA ALA A 237 -16.75 8.17 18.47
C ALA A 237 -16.85 9.70 18.46
N LEU A 238 -17.24 10.23 17.30
CA LEU A 238 -17.68 11.62 17.14
C LEU A 238 -19.17 11.72 17.48
N TYR A 239 -19.53 12.49 18.50
CA TYR A 239 -20.93 12.78 18.79
C TYR A 239 -21.34 14.08 18.09
N PRO A 240 -22.21 14.04 17.06
CA PRO A 240 -22.75 15.24 16.44
C PRO A 240 -23.79 15.90 17.37
N TYR A 241 -23.79 17.22 17.43
CA TYR A 241 -24.85 18.00 18.06
C TYR A 241 -25.13 19.27 17.25
N VAL A 242 -26.32 19.84 17.45
CA VAL A 242 -26.76 21.03 16.74
C VAL A 242 -26.56 22.24 17.64
N ASP A 243 -25.88 23.26 17.13
CA ASP A 243 -25.75 24.57 17.76
C ASP A 243 -26.23 25.62 16.77
N GLY A 244 -27.43 26.16 17.00
CA GLY A 244 -28.14 26.99 16.04
C GLY A 244 -28.41 26.26 14.72
N LYS A 245 -27.80 26.73 13.63
CA LYS A 245 -27.87 26.10 12.29
C LYS A 245 -26.59 25.33 11.92
N GLU A 246 -25.69 25.12 12.87
CA GLU A 246 -24.42 24.43 12.63
C GLU A 246 -24.44 23.03 13.25
N VAL A 247 -23.91 22.06 12.52
CA VAL A 247 -23.60 20.73 13.06
C VAL A 247 -22.19 20.77 13.64
N LYS A 248 -22.08 20.64 14.97
CA LYS A 248 -20.83 20.57 15.71
C LYS A 248 -20.58 19.15 16.21
N PHE A 249 -19.37 18.90 16.69
CA PHE A 249 -18.94 17.59 17.16
C PHE A 249 -18.26 17.68 18.51
N ARG A 250 -18.38 16.63 19.31
CA ARG A 250 -17.50 16.35 20.46
C ARG A 250 -17.01 14.91 20.38
N ILE A 251 -15.94 14.59 21.08
CA ILE A 251 -15.40 13.22 21.10
C ILE A 251 -15.88 12.53 22.37
N VAL A 252 -16.41 11.33 22.22
CA VAL A 252 -16.99 10.54 23.32
C VAL A 252 -16.45 9.11 23.33
N GLY A 253 -16.43 8.47 24.50
CA GLY A 253 -15.96 7.11 24.71
C GLY A 253 -14.66 7.02 25.50
N ASP A 254 -13.88 5.96 25.29
CA ASP A 254 -12.70 5.63 26.10
C ASP A 254 -11.64 6.75 26.09
N GLY A 255 -11.41 7.36 27.26
CA GLY A 255 -10.47 8.48 27.44
C GLY A 255 -11.03 9.85 27.06
N TYR A 256 -12.36 9.95 26.89
CA TYR A 256 -13.10 11.17 26.53
C TYR A 256 -14.37 11.28 27.39
N GLU A 257 -15.25 12.22 27.04
CA GLU A 257 -16.58 12.33 27.64
C GLU A 257 -17.37 11.03 27.50
N SER A 258 -18.27 10.76 28.44
CA SER A 258 -19.11 9.57 28.41
C SER A 258 -19.95 9.52 27.14
N MET A 259 -20.08 8.31 26.57
CA MET A 259 -20.90 8.11 25.39
C MET A 259 -22.37 8.28 25.77
N PRO A 260 -23.13 9.18 25.10
CA PRO A 260 -24.52 9.41 25.45
C PRO A 260 -25.38 8.16 25.32
N SER A 261 -26.31 7.98 26.26
CA SER A 261 -27.25 6.86 26.22
C SER A 261 -28.07 6.88 24.93
N GLY A 262 -28.25 5.72 24.29
CA GLY A 262 -29.00 5.59 23.03
C GLY A 262 -28.28 6.09 21.78
N PHE A 263 -27.09 6.71 21.89
CA PHE A 263 -26.30 7.08 20.72
C PHE A 263 -25.80 5.84 19.98
N LYS A 264 -26.05 5.79 18.67
CA LYS A 264 -25.65 4.70 17.77
C LYS A 264 -24.64 5.23 16.75
N PRO A 265 -23.32 5.13 16.99
CA PRO A 265 -22.32 5.73 16.11
C PRO A 265 -22.27 5.09 14.71
N GLU A 266 -22.92 3.96 14.48
CA GLU A 266 -23.11 3.35 13.16
C GLU A 266 -24.04 4.17 12.26
N ASN A 267 -24.91 5.00 12.84
CA ASN A 267 -25.93 5.76 12.14
C ASN A 267 -25.40 7.14 11.78
N GLY A 268 -24.66 7.23 10.67
CA GLY A 268 -24.20 8.50 10.13
C GLY A 268 -25.27 9.33 9.41
N THR A 269 -24.89 10.48 8.88
CA THR A 269 -25.77 11.38 8.12
C THR A 269 -26.08 10.89 6.70
N VAL A 270 -25.32 9.95 6.15
CA VAL A 270 -25.47 9.50 4.75
C VAL A 270 -25.41 7.98 4.59
N SER A 271 -26.32 7.45 3.76
CA SER A 271 -26.33 6.06 3.32
C SER A 271 -26.76 5.97 1.87
N ARG A 272 -25.98 5.24 1.03
CA ARG A 272 -26.24 5.09 -0.42
C ARG A 272 -26.50 6.43 -1.13
N ALA A 273 -25.75 7.47 -0.74
CA ALA A 273 -25.88 8.87 -1.19
C ALA A 273 -27.14 9.62 -0.75
N VAL A 274 -28.05 9.00 0.01
CA VAL A 274 -29.18 9.70 0.65
C VAL A 274 -28.68 10.30 1.96
N ALA A 275 -28.81 11.62 2.11
CA ALA A 275 -28.32 12.35 3.27
C ALA A 275 -29.47 12.89 4.13
N THR A 276 -29.35 12.83 5.45
CA THR A 276 -30.32 13.39 6.40
C THR A 276 -29.67 14.56 7.14
N CYS A 277 -30.36 15.70 7.16
CA CYS A 277 -29.88 16.89 7.85
C CYS A 277 -30.04 16.74 9.37
N PRO A 278 -28.96 16.81 10.17
CA PRO A 278 -29.05 16.73 11.62
C PRO A 278 -29.81 17.90 12.26
N VAL A 279 -29.89 19.05 11.56
CA VAL A 279 -30.51 20.27 12.09
C VAL A 279 -32.04 20.24 11.97
N CYS A 280 -32.58 19.86 10.80
CA CYS A 280 -34.03 19.93 10.54
C CYS A 280 -34.67 18.58 10.16
N GLY A 281 -33.90 17.49 10.10
CA GLY A 281 -34.40 16.17 9.70
C GLY A 281 -34.70 16.00 8.21
N HIS A 282 -34.57 17.06 7.39
CA HIS A 282 -34.83 16.98 5.97
C HIS A 282 -33.90 15.97 5.27
N THR A 283 -34.49 15.16 4.39
CA THR A 283 -33.79 14.12 3.63
C THR A 283 -33.48 14.60 2.22
N VAL A 284 -32.20 14.68 1.88
CA VAL A 284 -31.69 14.96 0.53
C VAL A 284 -31.56 13.64 -0.23
N LYS A 285 -32.28 13.52 -1.35
CA LYS A 285 -32.27 12.34 -2.22
C LYS A 285 -30.91 12.18 -2.92
N ALA A 286 -30.58 10.94 -3.27
CA ALA A 286 -29.27 10.55 -3.82
C ALA A 286 -28.90 11.24 -5.15
N ASP A 287 -29.88 11.47 -6.02
CA ASP A 287 -29.74 12.21 -7.27
C ASP A 287 -29.42 13.68 -7.02
N ILE A 288 -30.10 14.32 -6.06
CA ILE A 288 -29.84 15.70 -5.64
C ILE A 288 -28.46 15.82 -5.02
N THR A 289 -28.08 14.90 -4.12
CA THR A 289 -26.74 14.87 -3.54
C THR A 289 -25.67 14.83 -4.64
N ARG A 290 -25.79 13.92 -5.62
CA ARG A 290 -24.85 13.86 -6.76
C ARG A 290 -24.85 15.15 -7.58
N LYS A 291 -26.02 15.73 -7.85
CA LYS A 291 -26.14 17.01 -8.56
C LYS A 291 -25.39 18.13 -7.84
N LEU A 292 -25.50 18.22 -6.52
CA LEU A 292 -24.79 19.23 -5.72
C LEU A 292 -23.28 19.11 -5.87
N PHE A 293 -22.73 17.89 -5.86
CA PHE A 293 -21.31 17.66 -6.14
C PHE A 293 -20.94 18.08 -7.56
N GLN A 294 -21.72 17.67 -8.57
CA GLN A 294 -21.47 18.00 -9.98
C GLN A 294 -21.52 19.50 -10.27
N THR A 295 -22.36 20.25 -9.55
CA THR A 295 -22.50 21.71 -9.70
C THR A 295 -21.57 22.50 -8.77
N GLY A 296 -20.61 21.86 -8.10
CA GLY A 296 -19.65 22.53 -7.21
C GLY A 296 -20.26 23.11 -5.94
N LYS A 297 -21.47 22.67 -5.55
CA LYS A 297 -22.16 23.10 -4.32
C LYS A 297 -21.84 22.22 -3.11
N SER A 298 -20.97 21.23 -3.26
CA SER A 298 -20.43 20.43 -2.16
C SER A 298 -19.15 21.04 -1.60
N GLY A 299 -18.92 20.90 -0.30
CA GLY A 299 -17.69 21.31 0.36
C GLY A 299 -16.92 20.16 1.01
N GLN A 300 -16.01 20.52 1.89
CA GLN A 300 -15.28 19.60 2.76
C GLN A 300 -14.97 20.27 4.09
N ARG A 301 -14.99 19.50 5.17
CA ARG A 301 -14.69 19.95 6.52
C ARG A 301 -13.78 18.97 7.21
N MET A 302 -12.67 19.46 7.78
CA MET A 302 -11.84 18.67 8.69
C MET A 302 -12.57 18.59 10.03
N ILE A 303 -12.82 17.38 10.51
CA ILE A 303 -13.61 17.14 11.73
C ILE A 303 -12.69 16.83 12.91
N ALA A 304 -11.73 15.94 12.70
CA ALA A 304 -10.87 15.45 13.77
C ALA A 304 -9.43 15.23 13.30
N VAL A 305 -8.49 15.37 14.22
CA VAL A 305 -7.07 15.06 14.03
C VAL A 305 -6.74 13.81 14.83
N VAL A 306 -6.11 12.84 14.16
CA VAL A 306 -5.60 11.61 14.77
C VAL A 306 -4.15 11.86 15.17
N LEU A 307 -3.85 11.66 16.44
CA LEU A 307 -2.59 12.00 17.07
C LEU A 307 -1.86 10.76 17.55
N HIS A 308 -0.53 10.79 17.48
CA HIS A 308 0.35 9.86 18.16
C HIS A 308 1.27 10.62 19.10
N LYS A 309 1.27 10.25 20.38
CA LYS A 309 2.21 10.82 21.36
C LYS A 309 3.40 9.87 21.53
N PRO A 310 4.63 10.31 21.20
CA PRO A 310 5.83 9.49 21.39
C PRO A 310 5.90 8.91 22.81
N GLY A 311 6.37 7.68 22.95
CA GLY A 311 6.44 6.97 24.23
C GLY A 311 5.10 6.41 24.75
N THR A 312 3.98 6.64 24.04
CA THR A 312 2.67 6.10 24.44
C THR A 312 2.11 5.12 23.41
N LYS A 313 1.31 4.15 23.88
CA LYS A 313 0.62 3.20 23.01
C LYS A 313 -0.70 3.78 22.49
N GLY A 314 -1.01 3.50 21.23
CA GLY A 314 -2.28 3.84 20.60
C GLY A 314 -2.34 5.25 20.00
N LYS A 315 -3.50 5.58 19.44
CA LYS A 315 -3.80 6.89 18.86
C LYS A 315 -4.74 7.69 19.76
N ARG A 316 -4.57 9.00 19.81
CA ARG A 316 -5.50 9.95 20.42
C ARG A 316 -6.19 10.74 19.32
N TYR A 317 -7.24 11.45 19.70
CA TYR A 317 -8.09 12.23 18.82
C TYR A 317 -8.37 13.58 19.46
N ARG A 318 -8.40 14.62 18.64
CA ARG A 318 -8.95 15.93 19.00
C ARG A 318 -9.80 16.45 17.85
N LEU A 319 -10.66 17.42 18.13
CA LEU A 319 -11.37 18.13 17.07
C LEU A 319 -10.37 18.97 16.26
N ALA A 320 -10.66 19.13 14.98
CA ALA A 320 -9.96 20.09 14.15
C ALA A 320 -10.31 21.52 14.58
N THR A 321 -9.32 22.39 14.53
CA THR A 321 -9.41 23.82 14.87
C THR A 321 -9.31 24.66 13.61
N GLU A 322 -9.65 25.95 13.69
CA GLU A 322 -9.47 26.86 12.53
C GLU A 322 -8.00 26.91 12.09
N LYS A 323 -7.06 26.84 13.03
CA LYS A 323 -5.63 26.74 12.73
C LYS A 323 -5.29 25.53 11.85
N ASP A 324 -5.92 24.38 12.07
CA ASP A 324 -5.69 23.20 11.22
C ASP A 324 -6.19 23.43 9.79
N MET A 325 -7.27 24.21 9.62
CA MET A 325 -7.82 24.61 8.32
C MET A 325 -6.99 25.71 7.65
N GLU A 326 -6.47 26.69 8.39
CA GLU A 326 -5.54 27.70 7.89
C GLU A 326 -4.31 27.05 7.27
N ILE A 327 -3.66 26.13 7.99
CA ILE A 327 -2.51 25.36 7.50
C ILE A 327 -2.89 24.53 6.27
N PHE A 328 -4.14 24.09 6.16
CA PHE A 328 -4.60 23.31 5.00
C PHE A 328 -4.69 24.20 3.76
N ARG A 329 -5.24 25.41 3.91
CA ARG A 329 -5.30 26.42 2.84
C ARG A 329 -3.90 26.89 2.44
N GLU A 330 -2.96 26.99 3.39
CA GLU A 330 -1.55 27.27 3.07
C GLU A 330 -0.91 26.16 2.25
N ALA A 331 -1.16 24.90 2.61
CA ALA A 331 -0.68 23.75 1.84
C ALA A 331 -1.28 23.71 0.43
N GLU A 332 -2.55 24.11 0.28
CA GLU A 332 -3.22 24.23 -1.02
C GLU A 332 -2.58 25.31 -1.90
N LYS A 333 -2.29 26.50 -1.34
CA LYS A 333 -1.57 27.55 -2.08
C LYS A 333 -0.18 27.08 -2.53
N TYR A 334 0.56 26.44 -1.63
CA TYR A 334 1.90 25.93 -1.93
C TYR A 334 1.87 24.80 -2.96
N LEU A 335 0.81 23.97 -2.95
CA LEU A 335 0.60 22.95 -3.99
C LEU A 335 0.51 23.59 -5.37
N GLU A 336 -0.26 24.66 -5.55
CA GLU A 336 -0.42 25.29 -6.87
C GLU A 336 0.92 25.83 -7.39
N GLU A 337 1.68 26.54 -6.55
CA GLU A 337 3.02 27.04 -6.89
C GLU A 337 3.97 25.89 -7.28
N LYS A 338 4.00 24.82 -6.47
CA LYS A 338 4.88 23.68 -6.70
C LYS A 338 4.48 22.90 -7.94
N ARG A 339 3.18 22.70 -8.16
CA ARG A 339 2.64 21.98 -9.33
C ARG A 339 3.05 22.69 -10.61
N GLN A 340 2.88 24.01 -10.67
CA GLN A 340 3.30 24.79 -11.83
C GLN A 340 4.80 24.64 -12.10
N LYS A 341 5.64 24.84 -11.07
CA LYS A 341 7.10 24.69 -11.20
C LYS A 341 7.50 23.30 -11.71
N LEU A 342 6.93 22.24 -11.12
CA LEU A 342 7.27 20.87 -11.51
C LEU A 342 6.72 20.52 -12.89
N MET A 343 5.58 21.09 -13.29
CA MET A 343 5.04 20.92 -14.63
C MET A 343 5.96 21.53 -15.69
N GLU A 344 6.52 22.70 -15.42
CA GLU A 344 7.54 23.34 -16.27
C GLU A 344 8.84 22.51 -16.31
N GLU A 345 9.32 21.99 -15.17
CA GLU A 345 10.55 21.19 -15.11
C GLU A 345 10.40 19.81 -15.77
N TRP A 346 9.26 19.14 -15.59
CA TRP A 346 9.06 17.75 -16.01
C TRP A 346 8.40 17.63 -17.39
N GLY A 347 7.82 18.71 -17.90
CA GLY A 347 7.07 18.71 -19.17
C GLY A 347 5.74 17.96 -19.10
N ILE A 348 5.30 17.56 -17.90
CA ILE A 348 4.05 16.85 -17.64
C ILE A 348 3.45 17.35 -16.32
N ASP A 349 2.14 17.24 -16.15
CA ASP A 349 1.50 17.59 -14.89
C ASP A 349 1.93 16.59 -13.79
N PRO A 350 2.53 17.06 -12.67
CA PRO A 350 2.94 16.16 -11.59
C PRO A 350 1.74 15.57 -10.84
N VAL A 351 0.55 16.16 -10.98
CA VAL A 351 -0.71 15.61 -10.44
C VAL A 351 -1.42 14.88 -11.59
N PRO A 352 -1.67 13.55 -11.46
CA PRO A 352 -2.30 12.75 -12.51
C PRO A 352 -3.57 13.39 -13.06
N ASP A 353 -3.53 13.79 -14.33
CA ASP A 353 -4.59 14.53 -14.99
C ASP A 353 -5.36 13.68 -16.02
N GLU A 354 -5.02 12.39 -16.11
CA GLU A 354 -5.67 11.41 -16.97
C GLU A 354 -7.11 11.15 -16.50
N PRO A 355 -8.03 10.91 -17.44
CA PRO A 355 -9.41 10.63 -17.11
C PRO A 355 -9.55 9.32 -16.32
N LEU A 356 -10.46 9.33 -15.36
CA LEU A 356 -10.93 8.12 -14.71
C LEU A 356 -11.61 7.22 -15.75
N PRO A 357 -11.69 5.89 -15.49
CA PRO A 357 -12.43 4.97 -16.33
C PRO A 357 -13.85 5.46 -16.62
N PRO A 358 -14.45 5.07 -17.76
CA PRO A 358 -15.78 5.51 -18.14
C PRO A 358 -16.83 5.27 -17.05
N ARG A 359 -17.83 6.13 -17.01
CA ARG A 359 -18.95 6.02 -16.07
C ARG A 359 -19.62 4.65 -16.26
N GLY A 360 -19.80 3.93 -15.15
CA GLY A 360 -20.40 2.60 -15.16
C GLY A 360 -19.39 1.45 -15.04
N THR A 361 -18.08 1.76 -15.07
CA THR A 361 -17.03 0.79 -14.74
C THR A 361 -17.33 0.12 -13.40
N LEU A 362 -17.38 -1.21 -13.40
CA LEU A 362 -17.69 -1.99 -12.20
C LEU A 362 -16.64 -1.72 -11.13
N GLY A 363 -17.08 -1.49 -9.88
CA GLY A 363 -16.18 -1.22 -8.76
C GLY A 363 -15.64 0.22 -8.68
N PHE A 364 -15.88 1.08 -9.68
CA PHE A 364 -15.34 2.44 -9.69
C PHE A 364 -16.38 3.49 -10.15
N ARG A 365 -17.17 3.98 -9.18
CA ARG A 365 -18.38 4.82 -9.41
C ARG A 365 -18.32 6.20 -8.74
N ILE A 366 -17.19 6.90 -8.89
CA ILE A 366 -16.96 8.21 -8.28
C ILE A 366 -17.31 9.40 -9.19
N GLN A 367 -17.36 9.16 -10.50
CA GLN A 367 -17.69 10.13 -11.55
C GLN A 367 -19.03 10.86 -11.34
N PRO A 368 -20.09 10.23 -10.79
CA PRO A 368 -21.33 10.92 -10.45
C PRO A 368 -21.17 12.04 -9.39
N TYR A 369 -20.02 12.13 -8.72
CA TYR A 369 -19.69 13.17 -7.74
C TYR A 369 -18.74 14.24 -8.31
N GLY A 370 -18.62 14.34 -9.63
CA GLY A 370 -17.84 15.40 -10.28
C GLY A 370 -16.33 15.15 -10.39
N MET A 371 -15.82 14.08 -9.76
CA MET A 371 -14.42 13.64 -9.91
C MET A 371 -14.26 12.92 -11.24
N LYS A 372 -13.43 13.45 -12.14
CA LYS A 372 -13.27 12.96 -13.53
C LYS A 372 -11.85 12.53 -13.86
N LYS A 373 -10.86 12.95 -13.08
CA LYS A 373 -9.43 12.63 -13.26
C LYS A 373 -8.88 11.90 -12.04
N TRP A 374 -7.76 11.18 -12.18
CA TRP A 374 -7.11 10.49 -11.05
C TRP A 374 -6.71 11.45 -9.93
N GLY A 375 -6.22 12.63 -10.28
CA GLY A 375 -5.89 13.69 -9.33
C GLY A 375 -7.09 14.18 -8.52
N ASP A 376 -8.34 14.03 -8.98
CA ASP A 376 -9.52 14.51 -8.25
C ASP A 376 -9.83 13.69 -6.98
N LEU A 377 -9.24 12.49 -6.87
CA LEU A 377 -9.45 11.58 -5.74
C LEU A 377 -8.72 12.02 -4.46
N PHE A 378 -7.76 12.93 -4.60
CA PHE A 378 -6.88 13.37 -3.51
C PHE A 378 -7.20 14.81 -3.12
N ASN A 379 -7.09 15.11 -1.83
CA ASN A 379 -7.13 16.49 -1.36
C ASN A 379 -5.77 17.20 -1.62
N PRO A 380 -5.71 18.54 -1.53
CA PRO A 380 -4.49 19.29 -1.75
C PRO A 380 -3.26 18.84 -0.93
N ARG A 381 -3.41 18.54 0.37
CA ARG A 381 -2.29 18.04 1.20
C ARG A 381 -1.77 16.69 0.73
N GLN A 382 -2.66 15.79 0.31
CA GLN A 382 -2.28 14.48 -0.23
C GLN A 382 -1.52 14.63 -1.55
N LYS A 383 -2.02 15.46 -2.47
CA LYS A 383 -1.34 15.77 -3.73
C LYS A 383 0.04 16.35 -3.47
N LEU A 384 0.14 17.34 -2.58
CA LEU A 384 1.40 17.98 -2.22
C LEU A 384 2.42 16.96 -1.70
N ALA A 385 2.00 16.08 -0.77
CA ALA A 385 2.88 15.03 -0.26
C ALA A 385 3.39 14.13 -1.40
N LEU A 386 2.50 13.60 -2.23
CA LEU A 386 2.84 12.69 -3.32
C LEU A 386 3.81 13.32 -4.33
N ILE A 387 3.56 14.55 -4.78
CA ILE A 387 4.44 15.22 -5.74
C ILE A 387 5.79 15.61 -5.11
N THR A 388 5.82 15.98 -3.81
CA THR A 388 7.07 16.25 -3.10
C THR A 388 7.91 14.99 -2.98
N PHE A 389 7.32 13.86 -2.59
CA PHE A 389 8.08 12.60 -2.53
C PHE A 389 8.56 12.16 -3.91
N THR A 390 7.73 12.27 -4.95
CA THR A 390 8.12 11.98 -6.33
C THR A 390 9.30 12.85 -6.77
N GLU A 391 9.26 14.16 -6.48
CA GLU A 391 10.37 15.07 -6.73
C GLU A 391 11.63 14.64 -5.97
N LYS A 392 11.52 14.30 -4.67
CA LYS A 392 12.68 13.87 -3.88
C LYS A 392 13.30 12.58 -4.41
N VAL A 393 12.50 11.61 -4.85
CA VAL A 393 13.05 10.40 -5.51
C VAL A 393 13.81 10.76 -6.79
N ARG A 394 13.29 11.68 -7.61
CA ARG A 394 13.98 12.17 -8.82
C ARG A 394 15.26 12.95 -8.49
N LEU A 395 15.29 13.71 -7.40
CA LEU A 395 16.50 14.40 -6.94
C LEU A 395 17.53 13.44 -6.36
N ALA A 396 17.10 12.37 -5.66
CA ALA A 396 17.98 11.32 -5.18
C ALA A 396 18.74 10.66 -6.35
N TYR A 397 18.06 10.42 -7.47
CA TYR A 397 18.70 9.98 -8.72
C TYR A 397 19.85 10.92 -9.12
N LYS A 398 19.56 12.22 -9.32
CA LYS A 398 20.55 13.22 -9.76
C LYS A 398 21.74 13.26 -8.80
N LYS A 399 21.47 13.26 -7.50
CA LYS A 399 22.49 13.33 -6.45
C LYS A 399 23.38 12.09 -6.40
N MET A 400 22.83 10.89 -6.59
CA MET A 400 23.63 9.66 -6.68
C MET A 400 24.57 9.69 -7.89
N ILE A 401 24.10 10.19 -9.04
CA ILE A 401 24.95 10.34 -10.23
C ILE A 401 26.09 11.33 -9.96
N GLU A 402 25.81 12.47 -9.32
CA GLU A 402 26.82 13.44 -8.90
C GLU A 402 27.82 12.87 -7.89
N GLU A 403 27.39 11.96 -7.01
CA GLU A 403 28.25 11.22 -6.08
C GLU A 403 29.05 10.09 -6.76
N GLY A 404 28.91 9.89 -8.08
CA GLY A 404 29.69 8.95 -8.87
C GLY A 404 29.16 7.52 -8.91
N TYR A 405 27.87 7.31 -8.57
CA TYR A 405 27.24 5.99 -8.66
C TYR A 405 27.01 5.61 -10.13
N GLU A 406 27.12 4.31 -10.42
CA GLU A 406 26.83 3.76 -11.75
C GLU A 406 25.33 3.87 -12.06
N GLU A 407 24.98 4.33 -13.27
CA GLU A 407 23.62 4.71 -13.63
C GLU A 407 22.60 3.56 -13.47
N GLU A 408 22.93 2.35 -13.91
CA GLU A 408 22.03 1.20 -13.78
C GLU A 408 21.81 0.79 -12.32
N TYR A 409 22.85 0.93 -11.48
CA TYR A 409 22.70 0.75 -10.04
C TYR A 409 21.82 1.84 -9.40
N VAL A 410 21.97 3.11 -9.82
CA VAL A 410 21.09 4.20 -9.36
C VAL A 410 19.64 3.89 -9.72
N LYS A 411 19.37 3.43 -10.95
CA LYS A 411 18.03 2.98 -11.39
C LYS A 411 17.46 1.89 -10.48
N ALA A 412 18.29 0.96 -10.01
CA ALA A 412 17.86 -0.06 -9.05
C ALA A 412 17.44 0.58 -7.72
N VAL A 413 18.28 1.44 -7.12
CA VAL A 413 18.00 2.11 -5.85
C VAL A 413 16.72 2.95 -5.96
N VAL A 414 16.59 3.82 -6.97
CA VAL A 414 15.39 4.65 -7.13
C VAL A 414 14.15 3.83 -7.51
N GLY A 415 14.31 2.65 -8.13
CA GLY A 415 13.23 1.71 -8.34
C GLY A 415 12.58 1.30 -7.02
N TYR A 416 13.38 0.94 -6.01
CA TYR A 416 12.88 0.66 -4.66
C TYR A 416 12.25 1.89 -4.00
N LEU A 417 12.86 3.07 -4.13
CA LEU A 417 12.30 4.31 -3.58
C LEU A 417 10.99 4.71 -4.25
N GLY A 418 10.82 4.43 -5.54
CA GLY A 418 9.58 4.65 -6.27
C GLY A 418 8.48 3.70 -5.82
N LEU A 419 8.81 2.42 -5.59
CA LEU A 419 7.86 1.44 -5.08
C LEU A 419 7.31 1.77 -3.70
N THR A 420 8.02 2.55 -2.86
CA THR A 420 7.48 2.92 -1.53
C THR A 420 6.42 4.02 -1.57
N LEU A 421 6.25 4.71 -2.70
CA LEU A 421 5.26 5.79 -2.83
C LEU A 421 3.81 5.26 -2.87
N ASP A 422 3.61 3.97 -3.16
CA ASP A 422 2.28 3.33 -3.06
C ASP A 422 1.77 3.23 -1.62
N MET A 423 2.67 3.37 -0.63
CA MET A 423 2.42 3.24 0.80
C MET A 423 2.31 4.59 1.55
N VAL A 424 2.48 5.73 0.85
CA VAL A 424 2.52 7.09 1.44
C VAL A 424 1.14 7.72 1.61
#